data_AF-A0A0U3CF49-F1
#
_entry.id   AF-A0A0U3CF49-F1
#
_cell.length_a   1.000
_cell.length_b   1.000
_cell.length_c   1.000
_cell.angle_alpha   90.00
_cell.angle_beta   90.00
_cell.angle_gamma   90.00
#
_symmetry.space_group_name_H-M   'P 1'
#
loop_
_entity.id
_entity.type
_entity.pdbx_description
1 polymer ?
#
loop_
_entity_poly.entity_id
_entity_poly.type
_entity_poly.pdbx_seq_one_letter_code
_entity_poly.pdbx_strand_id
1 'polypeptide(L)'
;MKTLDKNILFIMFVVLMIAGVMSTATAYTGTGFSHDKSVSDYTPLSLNDILSKYSDTNCHAEKTGLCTKVSDGDTITVEGVGKVRLVGVNTPEKGVKGADASTYFVKKLCLNKEVSIDIDNSKNTDKYGRTLAVVIVDGKNLNEMLLKEGLAEIMYMPPSEFYPYDWAGDNTHVASHTSSSTDTTSSASKDTSSSAAGTYIGNLNSHKFHYPTCKSVGKMSEKNKVTFSSRNEAINQGYSPCNNCNP
;
A
#
# COMPACT_ATOMS: atom_id res chain seq x y z
N MET A 1 46.04 -41.46 -24.94
CA MET A 1 44.74 -40.83 -24.59
C MET A 1 44.03 -41.73 -23.59
N LYS A 2 44.02 -41.37 -22.30
CA LYS A 2 43.33 -42.14 -21.25
C LYS A 2 41.84 -41.80 -21.29
N THR A 3 41.00 -42.81 -21.45
CA THR A 3 39.55 -42.73 -21.41
C THR A 3 39.11 -42.28 -20.02
N LEU A 4 38.47 -41.11 -19.93
CA LEU A 4 37.83 -40.65 -18.70
C LEU A 4 36.64 -41.58 -18.43
N ASP A 5 36.65 -42.29 -17.31
CA ASP A 5 35.60 -43.26 -16.98
C ASP A 5 34.23 -42.57 -16.92
N LYS A 6 33.27 -43.12 -17.67
CA LYS A 6 31.89 -42.61 -17.75
C LYS A 6 31.21 -42.47 -16.38
N ASN A 7 31.67 -43.25 -15.39
CA ASN A 7 31.19 -43.19 -14.01
C ASN A 7 31.68 -41.93 -13.26
N ILE A 8 32.88 -41.42 -13.58
CA ILE A 8 33.41 -40.18 -12.98
C ILE A 8 32.66 -38.97 -13.53
N LEU A 9 32.33 -38.97 -14.83
CA LEU A 9 31.55 -37.90 -15.46
C LEU A 9 30.10 -37.84 -14.91
N PHE A 10 29.50 -39.00 -14.61
CA PHE A 10 28.17 -39.07 -14.01
C PHE A 10 28.16 -38.56 -12.54
N ILE A 11 29.19 -38.90 -11.75
CA ILE A 11 29.32 -38.43 -10.37
C ILE A 11 29.51 -36.90 -10.33
N MET A 12 30.27 -36.32 -11.26
CA MET A 12 30.40 -34.85 -11.35
C MET A 12 29.09 -34.14 -11.72
N PHE A 13 28.21 -34.77 -12.52
CA PHE A 13 26.89 -34.23 -12.86
C PHE A 13 25.91 -34.29 -11.68
N VAL A 14 25.99 -35.33 -10.86
CA VAL A 14 25.14 -35.49 -9.66
C VAL A 14 25.58 -34.55 -8.53
N VAL A 15 26.89 -34.30 -8.37
CA VAL A 15 27.39 -33.34 -7.37
C VAL A 15 27.07 -31.88 -7.75
N LEU A 16 27.03 -31.56 -9.06
CA LEU A 16 26.59 -30.24 -9.56
C LEU A 16 25.08 -29.97 -9.36
N MET A 17 24.25 -31.00 -9.21
CA MET A 17 22.82 -30.87 -8.94
C MET A 17 22.47 -30.73 -7.44
N ILE A 18 23.41 -31.03 -6.53
CA ILE A 18 23.21 -30.93 -5.07
C ILE A 18 23.72 -29.59 -4.50
N ALA A 19 24.48 -28.82 -5.28
CA ALA A 19 24.66 -27.38 -5.03
C ALA A 19 23.40 -26.62 -5.46
N GLY A 20 22.23 -27.06 -4.97
CA GLY A 20 21.01 -26.28 -4.99
C GLY A 20 21.32 -24.96 -4.33
N VAL A 21 21.34 -23.90 -5.14
CA VAL A 21 21.37 -22.53 -4.68
C VAL A 21 20.20 -22.41 -3.72
N MET A 22 20.49 -22.45 -2.42
CA MET A 22 19.62 -21.91 -1.38
C MET A 22 19.58 -20.43 -1.68
N SER A 23 18.75 -20.07 -2.66
CA SER A 23 18.30 -18.72 -2.86
C SER A 23 17.52 -18.45 -1.59
N THR A 24 18.20 -17.85 -0.61
CA THR A 24 17.53 -17.10 0.44
C THR A 24 16.79 -16.02 -0.32
N ALA A 25 15.57 -16.34 -0.76
CA ALA A 25 14.57 -15.35 -1.03
C ALA A 25 14.51 -14.59 0.28
N THR A 26 15.22 -13.47 0.34
CA THR A 26 14.99 -12.45 1.33
C THR A 26 13.52 -12.15 1.14
N ALA A 27 12.67 -12.77 1.98
CA ALA A 27 11.24 -12.55 1.94
C ALA A 27 11.12 -11.03 1.96
N TYR A 28 10.46 -10.48 0.96
CA TYR A 28 10.15 -9.07 0.94
C TYR A 28 9.41 -8.81 2.24
N THR A 29 10.11 -8.27 3.23
CA THR A 29 9.48 -7.71 4.40
C THR A 29 8.77 -6.53 3.81
N GLY A 30 7.44 -6.61 3.70
CA GLY A 30 6.62 -5.43 3.44
C GLY A 30 6.94 -4.35 4.47
N THR A 31 6.12 -3.32 4.56
CA THR A 31 6.27 -2.28 5.60
C THR A 31 6.39 -2.83 7.04
N GLY A 32 6.03 -4.09 7.26
CA GLY A 32 5.98 -4.72 8.57
C GLY A 32 4.66 -4.46 9.29
N PHE A 33 3.68 -3.89 8.58
CA PHE A 33 2.36 -3.66 9.13
C PHE A 33 1.73 -4.95 9.65
N SER A 34 1.21 -4.86 10.86
CA SER A 34 0.52 -5.94 11.56
C SER A 34 -0.53 -5.32 12.48
N HIS A 35 -1.55 -6.09 12.84
CA HIS A 35 -2.59 -5.66 13.76
C HIS A 35 -3.14 -6.84 14.56
N ASP A 36 -3.87 -6.52 15.63
CA ASP A 36 -4.40 -7.51 16.58
C ASP A 36 -5.79 -8.04 16.23
N LYS A 37 -6.45 -7.49 15.20
CA LYS A 37 -7.76 -7.95 14.72
C LYS A 37 -7.72 -9.44 14.34
N SER A 38 -8.80 -10.14 14.68
CA SER A 38 -8.97 -11.57 14.46
C SER A 38 -10.10 -11.83 13.46
N VAL A 39 -10.06 -12.99 12.80
CA VAL A 39 -11.16 -13.49 11.97
C VAL A 39 -12.48 -13.53 12.76
N SER A 40 -12.41 -13.84 14.06
CA SER A 40 -13.58 -13.90 14.95
C SER A 40 -14.33 -12.57 15.08
N ASP A 41 -13.67 -11.43 14.83
CA ASP A 41 -14.29 -10.11 14.90
C ASP A 41 -15.30 -9.91 13.76
N TYR A 42 -15.11 -10.65 12.66
CA TYR A 42 -15.90 -10.52 11.44
C TYR A 42 -16.79 -11.73 11.17
N THR A 43 -16.50 -12.92 11.72
CA THR A 43 -17.32 -14.11 11.50
C THR A 43 -18.81 -13.93 11.80
N PRO A 44 -19.23 -13.26 12.90
CA PRO A 44 -20.64 -13.15 13.26
C PRO A 44 -21.42 -12.15 12.42
N LEU A 45 -20.73 -11.19 11.79
CA LEU A 45 -21.36 -10.11 11.02
C LEU A 45 -21.90 -10.65 9.70
N SER A 46 -23.12 -10.29 9.30
CA SER A 46 -23.54 -10.54 7.92
C SER A 46 -22.81 -9.58 6.95
N LEU A 47 -22.89 -9.86 5.65
CA LEU A 47 -22.38 -8.94 4.63
C LEU A 47 -23.03 -7.56 4.78
N ASN A 48 -24.35 -7.54 4.96
CA ASN A 48 -25.13 -6.32 5.07
C ASN A 48 -24.78 -5.53 6.33
N ASP A 49 -24.47 -6.21 7.45
CA ASP A 49 -24.03 -5.54 8.69
C ASP A 49 -22.68 -4.85 8.54
N ILE A 50 -21.81 -5.35 7.64
CA ILE A 50 -20.55 -4.69 7.33
C ILE A 50 -20.83 -3.49 6.41
N LEU A 51 -21.54 -3.72 5.30
CA LEU A 51 -21.77 -2.71 4.28
C LEU A 51 -22.60 -1.53 4.79
N SER A 52 -23.55 -1.75 5.70
CA SER A 52 -24.41 -0.68 6.24
C SER A 52 -23.65 0.39 7.06
N LYS A 53 -22.40 0.11 7.45
CA LYS A 53 -21.53 1.08 8.14
C LYS A 53 -20.93 2.13 7.21
N TYR A 54 -20.99 1.90 5.90
CA TYR A 54 -20.28 2.69 4.89
C TYR A 54 -21.26 3.35 3.94
N SER A 55 -20.96 4.59 3.58
CA SER A 55 -21.68 5.32 2.54
C SER A 55 -21.28 4.81 1.16
N ASP A 56 -22.14 5.06 0.17
CA ASP A 56 -21.77 4.80 -1.22
C ASP A 56 -20.62 5.72 -1.65
N THR A 57 -19.71 5.16 -2.45
CA THR A 57 -18.57 5.88 -2.99
C THR A 57 -18.95 6.71 -4.21
N ASN A 58 -18.19 7.77 -4.47
CA ASN A 58 -18.26 8.53 -5.72
C ASN A 58 -17.33 7.99 -6.81
N CYS A 59 -16.54 6.95 -6.51
CA CYS A 59 -15.68 6.27 -7.48
C CYS A 59 -16.50 5.80 -8.70
N HIS A 60 -15.94 5.96 -9.89
CA HIS A 60 -16.61 5.63 -11.14
C HIS A 60 -16.18 4.24 -11.59
N ALA A 61 -17.10 3.27 -11.55
CA ALA A 61 -16.82 1.92 -12.02
C ALA A 61 -16.50 1.91 -13.54
N GLU A 62 -15.29 1.50 -13.90
CA GLU A 62 -14.86 1.35 -15.30
C GLU A 62 -15.06 -0.07 -15.83
N LYS A 63 -14.94 -1.06 -14.93
CA LYS A 63 -15.12 -2.48 -15.23
C LYS A 63 -15.94 -3.15 -14.13
N THR A 64 -16.57 -4.26 -14.48
CA THR A 64 -17.20 -5.17 -13.53
C THR A 64 -16.76 -6.60 -13.82
N GLY A 65 -16.76 -7.46 -12.80
CA GLY A 65 -16.48 -8.87 -13.00
C GLY A 65 -16.56 -9.68 -11.72
N LEU A 66 -16.61 -11.01 -11.88
CA LEU A 66 -16.62 -11.95 -10.77
C LEU A 66 -15.24 -11.99 -10.09
N CYS A 67 -15.18 -11.74 -8.78
CA CYS A 67 -13.96 -11.95 -8.01
C CYS A 67 -13.77 -13.45 -7.72
N THR A 68 -12.89 -14.09 -8.48
CA THR A 68 -12.64 -15.54 -8.45
C THR A 68 -11.58 -15.95 -7.43
N LYS A 69 -10.74 -15.01 -6.99
CA LYS A 69 -9.69 -15.31 -6.00
C LYS A 69 -9.36 -14.09 -5.16
N VAL A 70 -9.15 -14.32 -3.86
CA VAL A 70 -8.52 -13.37 -2.94
C VAL A 70 -7.17 -13.97 -2.54
N SER A 71 -6.08 -13.32 -2.93
CA SER A 71 -4.72 -13.80 -2.65
C SER A 71 -4.29 -13.45 -1.23
N ASP A 72 -4.56 -12.22 -0.81
CA ASP A 72 -4.32 -11.63 0.51
C ASP A 72 -5.29 -10.44 0.72
N GLY A 73 -5.06 -9.62 1.74
CA GLY A 73 -5.95 -8.51 2.11
C GLY A 73 -5.94 -7.31 1.15
N ASP A 74 -5.03 -7.26 0.17
CA ASP A 74 -4.97 -6.16 -0.79
C ASP A 74 -4.78 -6.60 -2.25
N THR A 75 -4.82 -7.91 -2.53
CA THR A 75 -4.70 -8.46 -3.87
C THR A 75 -5.81 -9.47 -4.19
N ILE A 76 -6.61 -9.18 -5.22
CA ILE A 76 -7.68 -10.06 -5.72
C ILE A 76 -7.49 -10.44 -7.20
N THR A 77 -8.28 -11.37 -7.71
CA THR A 77 -8.39 -11.70 -9.14
C THR A 77 -9.84 -11.60 -9.58
N VAL A 78 -10.08 -10.84 -10.65
CA VAL A 78 -11.42 -10.53 -11.17
C VAL A 78 -11.49 -10.97 -12.63
N GLU A 79 -12.55 -11.68 -13.01
CA GLU A 79 -12.78 -12.08 -14.40
C GLU A 79 -12.86 -10.87 -15.33
N GLY A 80 -12.24 -10.96 -16.51
CA GLY A 80 -12.16 -9.85 -17.46
C GLY A 80 -11.16 -8.73 -17.12
N VAL A 81 -10.63 -8.70 -15.89
CA VAL A 81 -9.66 -7.69 -15.43
C VAL A 81 -8.29 -8.29 -15.12
N GLY A 82 -8.25 -9.49 -14.54
CA GLY A 82 -7.02 -10.15 -14.10
C GLY A 82 -6.71 -9.90 -12.62
N LYS A 83 -5.42 -9.85 -12.25
CA LYS A 83 -5.01 -9.57 -10.86
C LYS A 83 -5.15 -8.08 -10.57
N VAL A 84 -5.76 -7.74 -9.45
CA VAL A 84 -5.97 -6.36 -9.00
C VAL A 84 -5.25 -6.15 -7.68
N ARG A 85 -4.44 -5.08 -7.58
CA ARG A 85 -3.85 -4.58 -6.34
C ARG A 85 -4.65 -3.35 -5.90
N LEU A 86 -5.22 -3.44 -4.70
CA LEU A 86 -6.03 -2.37 -4.13
C LEU A 86 -5.13 -1.15 -3.88
N VAL A 87 -5.37 -0.03 -4.56
CA VAL A 87 -4.58 1.20 -4.40
C VAL A 87 -4.79 1.83 -3.03
N GLY A 88 -3.75 2.50 -2.53
CA GLY A 88 -3.85 3.31 -1.32
C GLY A 88 -3.77 2.55 0.00
N VAL A 89 -3.77 1.22 -0.03
CA VAL A 89 -3.82 0.36 1.17
C VAL A 89 -2.70 -0.67 1.17
N ASN A 90 -2.23 -1.05 2.34
CA ASN A 90 -1.32 -2.18 2.51
C ASN A 90 -1.73 -3.02 3.71
N THR A 91 -1.95 -4.31 3.47
CA THR A 91 -2.36 -5.26 4.50
C THR A 91 -1.16 -6.06 5.02
N PRO A 92 -1.25 -6.71 6.20
CA PRO A 92 -0.18 -7.56 6.68
C PRO A 92 0.11 -8.68 5.68
N GLU A 93 1.39 -8.86 5.35
CA GLU A 93 1.85 -9.91 4.43
C GLU A 93 1.50 -11.31 4.97
N LYS A 94 1.41 -12.30 4.09
CA LYS A 94 1.06 -13.67 4.51
C LYS A 94 2.03 -14.19 5.59
N GLY A 95 1.48 -14.67 6.70
CA GLY A 95 2.25 -15.14 7.86
C GLY A 95 2.58 -14.04 8.87
N VAL A 96 2.24 -12.78 8.59
CA VAL A 96 2.30 -11.67 9.55
C VAL A 96 0.99 -11.63 10.36
N LYS A 97 1.08 -11.23 11.63
CA LYS A 97 -0.07 -11.09 12.52
C LYS A 97 -1.12 -10.15 11.91
N GLY A 98 -2.38 -10.61 11.87
CA GLY A 98 -3.50 -9.87 11.29
C GLY A 98 -3.82 -10.24 9.83
N ALA A 99 -2.89 -10.85 9.09
CA ALA A 99 -3.07 -11.17 7.67
C ALA A 99 -4.33 -12.00 7.38
N ASP A 100 -4.64 -12.97 8.25
CA ASP A 100 -5.81 -13.83 8.11
C ASP A 100 -7.12 -13.04 8.26
N ALA A 101 -7.17 -12.04 9.15
CA ALA A 101 -8.35 -11.22 9.35
C ALA A 101 -8.58 -10.27 8.17
N SER A 102 -7.53 -9.59 7.66
CA SER A 102 -7.64 -8.74 6.46
C SER A 102 -8.07 -9.56 5.24
N THR A 103 -7.44 -10.73 5.05
CA THR A 103 -7.79 -11.66 3.95
C THR A 103 -9.23 -12.17 4.09
N TYR A 104 -9.66 -12.53 5.30
CA TYR A 104 -11.03 -13.00 5.56
C TYR A 104 -12.05 -11.90 5.27
N PHE A 105 -11.77 -10.66 5.69
CA PHE A 105 -12.64 -9.50 5.45
C PHE A 105 -12.87 -9.28 3.95
N VAL A 106 -11.79 -9.27 3.15
CA VAL A 106 -11.88 -9.15 1.68
C VAL A 106 -12.65 -10.34 1.09
N LYS A 107 -12.32 -11.58 1.48
CA LYS A 107 -13.06 -12.78 1.02
C LYS A 107 -14.55 -12.68 1.30
N LYS A 108 -14.92 -12.26 2.50
CA LYS A 108 -16.32 -12.11 2.90
C LYS A 108 -17.04 -11.08 2.05
N LEU A 109 -16.37 -9.99 1.67
CA LEU A 109 -16.96 -8.92 0.87
C LEU A 109 -17.07 -9.27 -0.60
N CYS A 110 -16.02 -9.82 -1.24
CA CYS A 110 -15.97 -9.94 -2.70
C CYS A 110 -15.86 -11.37 -3.28
N LEU A 111 -15.37 -12.38 -2.54
CA LEU A 111 -15.13 -13.70 -3.14
C LEU A 111 -16.44 -14.32 -3.68
N ASN A 112 -16.40 -14.81 -4.92
CA ASN A 112 -17.54 -15.37 -5.65
C ASN A 112 -18.70 -14.39 -5.84
N LYS A 113 -18.42 -13.08 -5.87
CA LYS A 113 -19.39 -12.03 -6.14
C LYS A 113 -18.90 -11.13 -7.26
N GLU A 114 -19.83 -10.50 -7.93
CA GLU A 114 -19.52 -9.42 -8.87
C GLU A 114 -19.04 -8.21 -8.09
N VAL A 115 -17.94 -7.62 -8.55
CA VAL A 115 -17.39 -6.36 -8.04
C VAL A 115 -17.18 -5.38 -9.16
N SER A 116 -17.23 -4.10 -8.83
CA SER A 116 -16.89 -3.01 -9.72
C SER A 116 -15.45 -2.56 -9.47
N ILE A 117 -14.75 -2.14 -10.52
CA ILE A 117 -13.35 -1.77 -10.51
C ILE A 117 -13.21 -0.36 -11.10
N ASP A 118 -12.67 0.56 -10.31
CA ASP A 118 -12.28 1.92 -10.72
C ASP A 118 -10.75 1.93 -10.86
N ILE A 119 -10.25 1.96 -12.10
CA ILE A 119 -8.84 1.72 -12.41
C ILE A 119 -8.08 3.03 -12.26
N ASP A 120 -6.89 2.99 -11.68
CA ASP A 120 -6.06 4.17 -11.54
C ASP A 120 -5.58 4.67 -12.91
N ASN A 121 -6.16 5.78 -13.38
CA ASN A 121 -5.87 6.42 -14.65
C ASN A 121 -4.48 7.06 -14.69
N SER A 122 -3.92 7.40 -13.52
CA SER A 122 -2.55 7.92 -13.44
C SER A 122 -1.51 6.81 -13.56
N LYS A 123 -1.88 5.58 -13.17
CA LYS A 123 -1.02 4.40 -13.25
C LYS A 123 -1.83 3.11 -13.25
N ASN A 124 -2.20 2.61 -14.43
CA ASN A 124 -3.11 1.47 -14.52
C ASN A 124 -2.52 0.15 -13.99
N THR A 125 -1.19 -0.03 -14.04
CA THR A 125 -0.54 -1.29 -13.63
C THR A 125 0.74 -1.10 -12.83
N ASP A 126 1.05 -2.07 -11.98
CA ASP A 126 2.35 -2.15 -11.31
C ASP A 126 3.38 -2.99 -12.10
N LYS A 127 4.62 -3.02 -11.60
CA LYS A 127 5.73 -3.78 -12.20
C LYS A 127 5.53 -5.31 -12.22
N TYR A 128 4.54 -5.83 -11.49
CA TYR A 128 4.19 -7.25 -11.45
C TYR A 128 3.01 -7.59 -12.38
N GLY A 129 2.52 -6.60 -13.14
CA GLY A 129 1.41 -6.76 -14.06
C GLY A 129 0.05 -6.83 -13.37
N ARG A 130 -0.08 -6.34 -12.14
CA ARG A 130 -1.38 -6.20 -11.47
C ARG A 130 -2.02 -4.88 -11.86
N THR A 131 -3.32 -4.89 -12.12
CA THR A 131 -4.13 -3.67 -12.28
C THR A 131 -4.19 -2.94 -10.94
N LEU A 132 -3.90 -1.65 -10.94
CA LEU A 132 -4.03 -0.78 -9.77
C LEU A 132 -5.43 -0.17 -9.78
N ALA A 133 -6.22 -0.42 -8.74
CA ALA A 133 -7.61 0.04 -8.71
C ALA A 133 -8.19 0.20 -7.30
N VAL A 134 -9.27 0.97 -7.21
CA VAL A 134 -10.27 0.87 -6.15
C VAL A 134 -11.25 -0.25 -6.48
N VAL A 135 -11.53 -1.11 -5.50
CA VAL A 135 -12.54 -2.17 -5.62
C VAL A 135 -13.81 -1.72 -4.94
N ILE A 136 -14.93 -1.82 -5.64
CA ILE A 136 -16.24 -1.37 -5.17
C ILE A 136 -17.16 -2.59 -5.01
N VAL A 137 -17.70 -2.76 -3.80
CA VAL A 137 -18.62 -3.84 -3.43
C VAL A 137 -19.94 -3.21 -3.02
N ASP A 138 -21.02 -3.47 -3.78
CA ASP A 138 -22.36 -2.94 -3.51
C ASP A 138 -22.37 -1.41 -3.26
N GLY A 139 -21.73 -0.69 -4.19
CA GLY A 139 -21.60 0.76 -4.14
C GLY A 139 -20.58 1.29 -3.13
N LYS A 140 -19.88 0.46 -2.36
CA LYS A 140 -18.93 0.90 -1.31
C LYS A 140 -17.48 0.61 -1.64
N ASN A 141 -16.59 1.53 -1.27
CA ASN A 141 -15.15 1.42 -1.50
C ASN A 141 -14.50 0.43 -0.51
N LEU A 142 -14.06 -0.74 -1.01
CA LEU A 142 -13.39 -1.77 -0.21
C LEU A 142 -12.04 -1.31 0.34
N ASN A 143 -11.31 -0.47 -0.38
CA ASN A 143 -10.02 0.06 0.03
C ASN A 143 -10.20 0.96 1.27
N GLU A 144 -11.21 1.83 1.25
CA GLU A 144 -11.61 2.64 2.40
C GLU A 144 -12.04 1.78 3.60
N MET A 145 -12.84 0.75 3.37
CA MET A 145 -13.28 -0.18 4.43
C MET A 145 -12.09 -0.81 5.16
N LEU A 146 -11.07 -1.25 4.42
CA LEU A 146 -9.85 -1.83 5.00
C LEU A 146 -9.12 -0.85 5.93
N LEU A 147 -9.04 0.43 5.54
CA LEU A 147 -8.43 1.47 6.35
C LEU A 147 -9.27 1.72 7.62
N LYS A 148 -10.58 1.96 7.48
CA LYS A 148 -11.47 2.29 8.60
C LYS A 148 -11.61 1.16 9.63
N GLU A 149 -11.51 -0.09 9.21
CA GLU A 149 -11.51 -1.25 10.10
C GLU A 149 -10.15 -1.49 10.80
N GLY A 150 -9.09 -0.76 10.40
CA GLY A 150 -7.72 -0.97 10.90
C GLY A 150 -7.09 -2.26 10.38
N LEU A 151 -7.56 -2.78 9.25
CA LEU A 151 -7.08 -4.01 8.60
C LEU A 151 -5.96 -3.75 7.59
N ALA A 152 -5.75 -2.49 7.23
CA ALA A 152 -4.69 -2.00 6.39
C ALA A 152 -4.10 -0.71 6.95
N GLU A 153 -2.85 -0.42 6.60
CA GLU A 153 -2.28 0.91 6.69
C GLU A 153 -2.39 1.65 5.36
N ILE A 154 -2.18 2.96 5.40
CA ILE A 154 -2.10 3.78 4.19
C ILE A 154 -0.80 3.48 3.43
N MET A 155 -0.93 3.16 2.14
CA MET A 155 0.19 3.04 1.21
C MET A 155 -0.11 3.84 -0.05
N TYR A 156 0.37 5.08 -0.10
CA TYR A 156 0.23 5.92 -1.28
C TYR A 156 1.19 5.48 -2.38
N MET A 157 0.69 5.28 -3.60
CA MET A 157 1.44 4.71 -4.74
C MET A 157 1.50 5.69 -5.93
N PRO A 158 2.31 6.76 -5.87
CA PRO A 158 2.32 7.75 -6.93
C PRO A 158 2.91 7.23 -8.27
N PRO A 159 2.52 7.84 -9.41
CA PRO A 159 1.37 8.73 -9.53
C PRO A 159 0.06 7.95 -9.34
N SER A 160 -0.92 8.57 -8.70
CA SER A 160 -2.24 7.99 -8.47
C SER A 160 -3.28 9.09 -8.46
N GLU A 161 -4.44 8.85 -9.06
CA GLU A 161 -5.58 9.77 -8.91
C GLU A 161 -6.32 9.58 -7.58
N PHE A 162 -6.09 8.43 -6.92
CA PHE A 162 -6.73 8.12 -5.65
C PHE A 162 -5.88 8.60 -4.49
N TYR A 163 -6.53 9.33 -3.58
CA TYR A 163 -5.88 9.90 -2.40
C TYR A 163 -6.37 9.20 -1.12
N PRO A 164 -5.68 8.14 -0.63
CA PRO A 164 -6.18 7.28 0.44
C PRO A 164 -6.32 7.96 1.81
N TYR A 165 -5.71 9.13 1.99
CA TYR A 165 -5.87 9.91 3.21
C TYR A 165 -7.29 10.50 3.34
N ASP A 166 -8.01 10.69 2.24
CA ASP A 166 -9.42 11.13 2.26
C ASP A 166 -10.36 10.03 2.77
N TRP A 167 -9.91 8.78 2.73
CA TRP A 167 -10.66 7.60 3.20
C TRP A 167 -10.36 7.28 4.67
N ALA A 168 -9.32 7.90 5.23
CA ALA A 168 -8.81 7.54 6.52
C ALA A 168 -9.78 7.96 7.65
N GLY A 169 -9.92 7.13 8.67
CA GLY A 169 -10.71 7.42 9.88
C GLY A 169 -9.86 7.32 11.15
N ASP A 170 -10.44 7.59 12.32
CA ASP A 170 -9.72 7.64 13.61
C ASP A 170 -8.91 6.36 13.93
N ASN A 171 -9.34 5.21 13.42
CA ASN A 171 -8.69 3.90 13.63
C ASN A 171 -7.61 3.57 12.58
N THR A 172 -7.31 4.48 11.66
CA THR A 172 -6.33 4.20 10.61
C THR A 172 -4.91 4.30 11.13
N HIS A 173 -4.16 3.23 10.92
CA HIS A 173 -2.72 3.27 11.09
C HIS A 173 -2.11 4.01 9.89
N VAL A 174 -1.88 5.30 10.06
CA VAL A 174 -0.89 6.00 9.25
C VAL A 174 0.46 5.49 9.71
N ALA A 175 1.29 4.97 8.80
CA ALA A 175 2.64 4.54 9.12
C ALA A 175 3.40 5.68 9.81
N SER A 176 3.41 5.66 11.14
CA SER A 176 4.06 6.63 12.00
C SER A 176 5.41 6.08 12.36
N HIS A 177 6.45 6.60 11.71
CA HIS A 177 7.72 6.72 12.40
C HIS A 177 7.55 7.80 13.47
N THR A 178 7.13 7.32 14.65
CA THR A 178 7.22 7.94 15.98
C THR A 178 6.36 9.18 16.23
N SER A 179 5.30 8.99 17.01
CA SER A 179 4.51 10.01 17.68
C SER A 179 5.36 10.88 18.61
N SER A 180 5.14 12.19 18.58
CA SER A 180 5.15 12.97 19.81
C SER A 180 4.04 14.00 19.73
N SER A 181 3.02 13.77 20.54
CA SER A 181 1.86 14.61 20.73
C SER A 181 2.24 15.91 21.43
N THR A 182 1.69 17.03 20.96
CA THR A 182 1.21 18.11 21.84
C THR A 182 0.04 18.78 21.14
N ASP A 183 -1.11 18.72 21.80
CA ASP A 183 -2.37 19.35 21.47
C ASP A 183 -2.28 20.88 21.32
N THR A 184 -3.15 21.46 20.48
CA THR A 184 -4.21 22.40 20.90
C THR A 184 -4.71 23.27 19.72
N THR A 185 -5.91 22.95 19.25
CA THR A 185 -7.10 23.82 19.07
C THR A 185 -7.09 24.97 18.04
N SER A 186 -7.95 24.75 17.02
CA SER A 186 -8.95 25.63 16.40
C SER A 186 -8.60 26.72 15.36
N SER A 187 -9.36 26.57 14.26
CA SER A 187 -10.12 27.60 13.53
C SER A 187 -9.47 28.36 12.35
N ALA A 188 -9.95 27.95 11.17
CA ALA A 188 -10.65 28.77 10.16
C ALA A 188 -9.89 29.88 9.40
N SER A 189 -9.84 29.65 8.07
CA SER A 189 -10.07 30.59 6.95
C SER A 189 -8.86 31.19 6.22
N LYS A 190 -8.92 30.95 4.89
CA LYS A 190 -8.65 31.84 3.74
C LYS A 190 -7.22 32.14 3.29
N ASP A 191 -7.08 32.00 1.97
CA ASP A 191 -6.01 32.39 1.06
C ASP A 191 -5.11 33.55 1.51
N THR A 192 -3.78 33.37 1.38
CA THR A 192 -2.91 34.15 0.48
C THR A 192 -1.46 33.63 0.56
N SER A 193 -0.88 33.41 -0.61
CA SER A 193 0.53 33.18 -0.86
C SER A 193 1.44 34.26 -0.25
N SER A 194 2.32 33.89 0.69
CA SER A 194 3.72 34.34 0.71
C SER A 194 4.56 33.59 1.75
N SER A 195 5.65 32.98 1.29
CA SER A 195 7.00 33.01 1.90
C SER A 195 7.11 32.84 3.42
N ALA A 196 6.85 31.63 3.92
CA ALA A 196 7.49 31.14 5.14
C ALA A 196 8.57 30.13 4.73
N ALA A 197 9.80 30.31 5.23
CA ALA A 197 10.88 29.35 5.03
C ALA A 197 10.42 27.98 5.57
N GLY A 198 10.06 27.08 4.66
CA GLY A 198 9.50 25.79 5.05
C GLY A 198 10.47 25.02 5.93
N THR A 199 9.95 24.48 7.04
CA THR A 199 10.70 23.63 7.98
C THR A 199 11.20 22.35 7.30
N TYR A 200 10.62 21.99 6.15
CA TYR A 200 11.00 20.81 5.36
C TYR A 200 11.13 21.15 3.87
N ILE A 201 12.03 20.44 3.20
CA ILE A 201 12.27 20.53 1.75
C ILE A 201 11.94 19.18 1.11
N GLY A 202 10.95 19.16 0.24
CA GLY A 202 10.58 18.04 -0.62
C GLY A 202 11.38 17.99 -1.91
N ASN A 203 11.59 16.80 -2.43
CA ASN A 203 12.14 16.55 -3.76
C ASN A 203 11.04 16.01 -4.69
N LEU A 204 10.67 16.78 -5.72
CA LEU A 204 9.59 16.48 -6.68
C LEU A 204 9.77 15.17 -7.45
N ASN A 205 10.99 14.66 -7.61
CA ASN A 205 11.23 13.41 -8.34
C ASN A 205 11.15 12.19 -7.42
N SER A 206 11.75 12.28 -6.24
CA SER A 206 11.82 11.15 -5.30
C SER A 206 10.66 11.10 -4.33
N HIS A 207 9.83 12.15 -4.27
CA HIS A 207 8.78 12.36 -3.27
C HIS A 207 9.30 12.13 -1.85
N LYS A 208 10.55 12.56 -1.57
CA LYS A 208 11.11 12.55 -0.22
C LYS A 208 11.20 13.97 0.32
N PHE A 209 10.85 14.17 1.58
CA PHE A 209 11.08 15.42 2.28
C PHE A 209 12.19 15.29 3.32
N HIS A 210 12.83 16.43 3.61
CA HIS A 210 14.10 16.52 4.30
C HIS A 210 14.10 17.72 5.25
N TYR A 211 14.82 17.67 6.37
CA TYR A 211 15.28 18.92 7.00
C TYR A 211 16.16 19.71 6.02
N PRO A 212 16.12 21.07 6.05
CA PRO A 212 16.95 21.92 5.21
C PRO A 212 18.46 21.62 5.31
N THR A 213 18.92 21.10 6.45
CA THR A 213 20.32 20.73 6.73
C THR A 213 20.74 19.36 6.18
N CYS A 214 19.83 18.59 5.58
CA CYS A 214 20.14 17.26 5.07
C CYS A 214 21.12 17.30 3.89
N LYS A 215 22.13 16.42 3.89
CA LYS A 215 23.11 16.28 2.79
C LYS A 215 22.47 16.07 1.41
N SER A 216 21.31 15.42 1.36
CA SER A 216 20.60 15.20 0.11
C SER A 216 20.08 16.50 -0.50
N VAL A 217 19.68 17.48 0.32
CA VAL A 217 19.13 18.78 -0.13
C VAL A 217 20.13 19.54 -0.98
N GLY A 218 21.41 19.58 -0.57
CA GLY A 218 22.47 20.25 -1.32
C GLY A 218 22.76 19.63 -2.69
N LYS A 219 22.31 18.39 -2.93
CA LYS A 219 22.47 17.69 -4.21
C LYS A 219 21.24 17.81 -5.11
N MET A 220 20.15 18.39 -4.61
CA MET A 220 18.94 18.58 -5.40
C MET A 220 19.10 19.80 -6.30
N SER A 221 18.70 19.67 -7.55
CA SER A 221 18.50 20.84 -8.40
C SER A 221 17.35 21.69 -7.88
N GLU A 222 17.47 23.01 -7.96
CA GLU A 222 16.48 23.94 -7.41
C GLU A 222 15.07 23.72 -7.97
N LYS A 223 14.96 23.43 -9.27
CA LYS A 223 13.67 23.11 -9.94
C LYS A 223 12.93 21.90 -9.38
N ASN A 224 13.61 21.04 -8.62
CA ASN A 224 13.02 19.83 -8.03
C ASN A 224 12.74 20.01 -6.53
N LYS A 225 12.96 21.20 -5.96
CA LYS A 225 12.69 21.47 -4.54
C LYS A 225 11.28 22.05 -4.37
N VAL A 226 10.59 21.61 -3.33
CA VAL A 226 9.36 22.22 -2.82
C VAL A 226 9.53 22.38 -1.30
N THR A 227 8.86 23.36 -0.69
CA THR A 227 8.95 23.58 0.76
C THR A 227 7.63 23.26 1.44
N PHE A 228 7.71 22.68 2.63
CA PHE A 228 6.56 22.44 3.50
C PHE A 228 6.78 23.12 4.86
N SER A 229 5.73 23.72 5.38
CA SER A 229 5.70 24.36 6.69
C SER A 229 5.58 23.36 7.84
N SER A 230 5.10 22.15 7.57
CA SER A 230 5.02 21.08 8.57
C SER A 230 5.32 19.70 7.98
N ARG A 231 5.65 18.76 8.87
CA ARG A 231 5.85 17.35 8.53
C ARG A 231 4.58 16.74 7.95
N ASN A 232 3.45 17.03 8.59
CA ASN A 232 2.14 16.55 8.17
C ASN A 232 1.76 17.12 6.81
N GLU A 233 2.08 18.38 6.52
CA GLU A 233 1.88 18.95 5.19
C GLU A 233 2.68 18.20 4.12
N ALA A 234 3.96 17.88 4.37
CA ALA A 234 4.78 17.12 3.45
C ALA A 234 4.17 15.73 3.17
N ILE A 235 3.77 15.04 4.23
CA ILE A 235 3.12 13.72 4.15
C ILE A 235 1.79 13.82 3.41
N ASN A 236 0.98 14.83 3.72
CA ASN A 236 -0.30 15.14 3.07
C ASN A 236 -0.14 15.62 1.62
N GLN A 237 1.07 15.92 1.17
CA GLN A 237 1.37 16.18 -0.24
C GLN A 237 2.03 14.97 -0.92
N GLY A 238 2.01 13.81 -0.26
CA GLY A 238 2.52 12.54 -0.79
C GLY A 238 4.03 12.37 -0.67
N TYR A 239 4.70 13.12 0.22
CA TYR A 239 6.14 12.99 0.45
C TYR A 239 6.44 12.09 1.65
N SER A 240 7.42 11.20 1.49
CA SER A 240 7.94 10.34 2.56
C SER A 240 9.15 10.96 3.25
N PRO A 241 9.38 10.72 4.54
CA PRO A 241 10.56 11.25 5.22
C PRO A 241 11.85 10.64 4.65
N CYS A 242 12.90 11.45 4.57
CA CYS A 242 14.20 10.96 4.15
C CYS A 242 14.89 10.13 5.25
N ASN A 243 15.26 8.89 4.91
CA ASN A 243 15.95 7.97 5.82
C ASN A 243 17.30 8.50 6.36
N ASN A 244 17.93 9.48 5.69
CA ASN A 244 19.24 10.01 6.11
C ASN A 244 19.13 11.09 7.20
N CYS A 245 18.10 11.94 7.17
CA CYS A 245 17.92 13.00 8.16
C CYS A 245 16.73 12.77 9.08
N ASN A 246 15.94 11.72 8.82
CA ASN A 246 14.77 11.29 9.56
C ASN A 246 13.86 12.44 10.07
N PRO A 247 13.33 13.25 9.14
CA PRO A 247 12.48 14.39 9.46
C PRO A 247 11.05 14.01 9.89
#